data_AF-A0A5Q0LGX7-F1
#
_entry.id   AF-A0A5Q0LGX7-F1
#
_cell.length_a   1.000
_cell.length_b   1.000
_cell.length_c   1.000
_cell.angle_alpha   90.00
_cell.angle_beta   90.00
_cell.angle_gamma   90.00
#
_symmetry.space_group_name_H-M   'P 1'
#
loop_
_entity.id
_entity.type
_entity.pdbx_description
1 polymer ?
#
loop_
_entity_poly.entity_id
_entity_poly.type
_entity_poly.pdbx_seq_one_letter_code
_entity_poly.pdbx_strand_id
1 'polypeptide(L)'
;MTTHPIPLRRLALDRLVKDAGGSALPDDVPDEPHFSELLDECAGLLNAITFTKKTDGAVAQATFGAHPLVTYDPAHSSQRPTTDDAPFRTASILHEIMHVSVDLLYRKPDDPTEAVYWRSVNFHHSTAPAAAFARQTTTVCANLEKIAARATADPKVDAALRAHVDRRIEYGLATPNVHYDTVLLDLLVYLRLKGHTGKDTLFGYLTRLSQEALDRRTDPKGGPVPAAAAT
;
A
#
# COMPACT_ATOMS: atom_id res chain seq x y z
N MET A 1 -12.52 14.48 -32.01
CA MET A 1 -12.69 13.02 -32.17
C MET A 1 -12.29 12.36 -30.87
N THR A 2 -13.24 11.67 -30.26
CA THR A 2 -13.19 11.00 -28.97
C THR A 2 -12.30 9.77 -29.04
N THR A 3 -11.11 9.84 -28.45
CA THR A 3 -10.39 8.65 -28.00
C THR A 3 -10.84 8.38 -26.58
N HIS A 4 -11.89 7.58 -26.41
CA HIS A 4 -12.06 6.86 -25.16
C HIS A 4 -11.07 5.69 -25.23
N PRO A 5 -9.93 5.72 -24.51
CA PRO A 5 -9.24 4.47 -24.25
C PRO A 5 -10.21 3.65 -23.41
N ILE A 6 -10.56 2.46 -23.89
CA ILE A 6 -11.23 1.48 -23.03
C ILE A 6 -10.29 1.31 -21.82
N PRO A 7 -10.74 1.54 -20.58
CA PRO A 7 -9.91 1.34 -19.40
C PRO A 7 -9.32 -0.08 -19.43
N LEU A 8 -8.01 -0.22 -19.20
CA LEU A 8 -7.36 -1.52 -19.26
C LEU A 8 -7.71 -2.30 -17.99
N ARG A 9 -8.75 -3.13 -18.06
CA ARG A 9 -9.12 -3.97 -16.93
C ARG A 9 -8.11 -5.07 -16.66
N ARG A 10 -7.73 -5.22 -15.39
CA ARG A 10 -6.78 -6.22 -14.88
C ARG A 10 -7.52 -7.50 -14.53
N LEU A 11 -8.05 -8.19 -15.53
CA LEU A 11 -9.00 -9.31 -15.35
C LEU A 11 -8.54 -10.39 -14.36
N ALA A 12 -7.25 -10.72 -14.31
CA ALA A 12 -6.72 -11.69 -13.35
C ALA A 12 -6.75 -11.13 -11.91
N LEU A 13 -6.39 -9.86 -11.73
CA LEU A 13 -6.45 -9.18 -10.44
C LEU A 13 -7.89 -9.01 -9.98
N ASP A 14 -8.80 -8.62 -10.88
CA ASP A 14 -10.24 -8.53 -10.61
C ASP A 14 -10.82 -9.87 -10.11
N ARG A 15 -10.41 -10.98 -10.73
CA ARG A 15 -10.82 -12.32 -10.32
C ARG A 15 -10.31 -12.64 -8.90
N LEU A 16 -9.03 -12.39 -8.62
CA LEU A 16 -8.47 -12.60 -7.29
C LEU A 16 -9.20 -11.76 -6.22
N VAL A 17 -9.43 -10.48 -6.49
CA VAL A 17 -10.16 -9.58 -5.58
C VAL A 17 -11.57 -10.10 -5.33
N LYS A 18 -12.27 -10.54 -6.38
CA LYS A 18 -13.59 -11.17 -6.25
C LYS A 18 -13.52 -12.46 -5.43
N ASP A 19 -12.53 -13.31 -5.67
CA ASP A 19 -12.33 -14.58 -4.95
C ASP A 19 -12.01 -14.34 -3.47
N ALA A 20 -11.35 -13.23 -3.14
CA ALA A 20 -11.13 -12.73 -1.79
C ALA A 20 -12.35 -12.03 -1.17
N GLY A 21 -13.52 -12.06 -1.83
CA GLY A 21 -14.73 -11.40 -1.35
C GLY A 21 -14.64 -9.87 -1.33
N GLY A 22 -13.72 -9.29 -2.09
CA GLY A 22 -13.51 -7.85 -2.18
C GLY A 22 -14.52 -7.12 -3.07
N SER A 23 -14.50 -5.80 -2.99
CA SER A 23 -15.16 -4.90 -3.93
C SER A 23 -14.40 -4.87 -5.26
N ALA A 24 -15.11 -4.71 -6.37
CA ALA A 24 -14.48 -4.59 -7.69
C ALA A 24 -13.48 -3.43 -7.72
N LEU A 25 -12.35 -3.62 -8.43
CA LEU A 25 -11.38 -2.55 -8.62
C LEU A 25 -12.01 -1.37 -9.39
N PRO A 26 -11.62 -0.13 -9.05
CA PRO A 26 -12.06 1.02 -9.81
C PRO A 26 -11.50 0.97 -11.24
N ASP A 27 -12.27 1.45 -12.21
CA ASP A 27 -11.76 1.62 -13.57
C ASP A 27 -10.69 2.74 -13.62
N ASP A 28 -9.75 2.62 -14.56
CA ASP A 28 -8.69 3.62 -14.77
C ASP A 28 -9.29 4.98 -15.11
N VAL A 29 -8.69 6.05 -14.57
CA VAL A 29 -9.02 7.43 -14.94
C VAL A 29 -7.78 8.19 -15.39
N PRO A 30 -7.85 8.98 -16.48
CA PRO A 30 -6.67 9.66 -17.03
C PRO A 30 -5.93 10.60 -16.07
N ASP A 31 -6.64 11.20 -15.11
CA ASP A 31 -6.07 12.17 -14.17
C ASP A 31 -5.39 11.54 -12.95
N GLU A 32 -5.40 10.20 -12.83
CA GLU A 32 -4.79 9.45 -11.73
C GLU A 32 -3.88 8.31 -12.26
N PRO A 33 -2.87 8.63 -13.09
CA PRO A 33 -2.02 7.62 -13.73
C PRO A 33 -1.28 6.76 -12.71
N HIS A 34 -0.74 7.36 -11.65
CA HIS A 34 -0.01 6.65 -10.58
C HIS A 34 -0.85 5.56 -9.91
N PHE A 35 -2.14 5.82 -9.66
CA PHE A 35 -3.00 4.82 -9.04
C PHE A 35 -3.20 3.61 -9.97
N SER A 36 -3.33 3.85 -11.27
CA SER A 36 -3.43 2.80 -12.28
C SER A 36 -2.13 2.00 -12.38
N GLU A 37 -0.98 2.67 -12.34
CA GLU A 37 0.36 2.06 -12.32
C GLU A 37 0.57 1.14 -11.11
N LEU A 38 0.10 1.52 -9.91
CA LEU A 38 0.14 0.65 -8.73
C LEU A 38 -0.69 -0.63 -8.91
N LEU A 39 -1.86 -0.52 -9.55
CA LEU A 39 -2.68 -1.69 -9.84
C LEU A 39 -2.01 -2.58 -10.91
N ASP A 40 -1.33 -1.99 -11.90
CA ASP A 40 -0.55 -2.71 -12.90
C ASP A 40 0.65 -3.43 -12.25
N GLU A 41 1.33 -2.78 -11.30
CA GLU A 41 2.40 -3.38 -10.49
C GLU A 41 1.87 -4.63 -9.76
N CYS A 42 0.73 -4.53 -9.08
CA CYS A 42 0.10 -5.68 -8.43
C CYS A 42 -0.30 -6.78 -9.43
N ALA A 43 -0.88 -6.41 -10.58
CA ALA A 43 -1.30 -7.36 -11.60
C ALA A 43 -0.10 -8.11 -12.22
N GLY A 44 1.03 -7.43 -12.41
CA GLY A 44 2.26 -8.03 -12.93
C GLY A 44 2.86 -9.11 -12.04
N LEU A 45 2.57 -9.08 -10.73
CA LEU A 45 3.11 -10.03 -9.75
C LEU A 45 2.28 -11.30 -9.58
N LEU A 46 1.07 -11.36 -10.12
CA LEU A 46 0.14 -12.46 -9.84
C LEU A 46 0.70 -13.84 -10.19
N ASN A 47 1.49 -13.94 -11.26
CA ASN A 47 2.09 -15.22 -11.66
C ASN A 47 3.28 -15.64 -10.81
N ALA A 48 3.85 -14.73 -10.02
CA ALA A 48 4.97 -15.00 -9.13
C ALA A 48 4.53 -15.36 -7.70
N ILE A 49 3.23 -15.21 -7.40
CA ILE A 49 2.67 -15.39 -6.06
C ILE A 49 1.69 -16.56 -6.07
N THR A 50 1.83 -17.46 -5.10
CA THR A 50 0.78 -18.46 -4.84
C THR A 50 -0.31 -17.82 -3.98
N PHE A 51 -1.57 -18.01 -4.35
CA PHE A 51 -2.71 -17.51 -3.57
C PHE A 51 -3.50 -18.67 -2.98
N THR A 52 -3.74 -18.64 -1.67
CA THR A 52 -4.45 -19.71 -0.95
C THR A 52 -5.55 -19.14 -0.07
N LYS A 53 -6.77 -19.64 -0.24
CA LYS A 53 -7.86 -19.34 0.70
C LYS A 53 -7.57 -19.98 2.07
N LYS A 54 -7.65 -19.20 3.14
CA LYS A 54 -7.42 -19.66 4.52
C LYS A 54 -8.29 -18.87 5.48
N THR A 55 -8.87 -19.53 6.48
CA THR A 55 -9.70 -18.90 7.52
C THR A 55 -8.98 -19.04 8.86
N ASP A 56 -8.02 -18.14 9.12
CA ASP A 56 -7.20 -18.12 10.33
C ASP A 56 -7.37 -16.82 11.15
N GLY A 57 -8.38 -16.02 10.80
CA GLY A 57 -8.67 -14.74 11.42
C GLY A 57 -7.92 -13.56 10.79
N ALA A 58 -6.94 -13.80 9.92
CA ALA A 58 -6.32 -12.75 9.12
C ALA A 58 -7.16 -12.45 7.87
N VAL A 59 -7.22 -11.18 7.47
CA VAL A 59 -7.89 -10.77 6.22
C VAL A 59 -7.12 -11.25 5.00
N ALA A 60 -5.81 -11.00 5.02
CA ALA A 60 -4.82 -11.51 4.10
C ALA A 60 -3.45 -11.52 4.82
N GLN A 61 -2.53 -12.36 4.37
CA GLN A 61 -1.17 -12.41 4.90
C GLN A 61 -0.19 -12.91 3.83
N ALA A 62 0.90 -12.17 3.62
CA ALA A 62 2.04 -12.59 2.81
C ALA A 62 3.07 -13.39 3.63
N THR A 63 3.67 -14.39 2.99
CA THR A 63 4.91 -15.04 3.41
C THR A 63 5.95 -14.83 2.33
N PHE A 64 7.11 -14.31 2.73
CA PHE A 64 8.23 -14.00 1.84
C PHE A 64 9.13 -15.22 1.63
N GLY A 65 9.81 -15.26 0.49
CA GLY A 65 10.77 -16.31 0.15
C GLY A 65 10.86 -16.54 -1.36
N ALA A 66 11.56 -17.61 -1.76
CA ALA A 66 11.71 -17.99 -3.17
C ALA A 66 10.36 -18.28 -3.87
N HIS A 67 9.35 -18.64 -3.10
CA HIS A 67 7.99 -18.86 -3.55
C HIS A 67 7.02 -18.06 -2.66
N PRO A 68 6.78 -16.77 -2.97
CA PRO A 68 5.87 -15.95 -2.21
C PRO A 68 4.47 -16.56 -2.15
N LEU A 69 3.87 -16.57 -0.97
CA LEU A 69 2.51 -17.07 -0.72
C LEU A 69 1.70 -15.94 -0.08
N VAL A 70 0.51 -15.70 -0.63
CA VAL A 70 -0.49 -14.84 0.01
C VAL A 70 -1.69 -15.71 0.39
N THR A 71 -2.00 -15.75 1.68
CA THR A 71 -3.25 -16.35 2.17
C THR A 71 -4.32 -15.28 2.33
N TYR A 72 -5.59 -15.62 2.12
CA TYR A 72 -6.71 -14.68 2.28
C TYR A 72 -7.99 -15.36 2.76
N ASP A 73 -8.80 -14.61 3.52
CA ASP A 73 -10.10 -15.08 4.02
C ASP A 73 -11.25 -14.30 3.36
N PRO A 74 -12.01 -14.91 2.42
CA PRO A 74 -13.12 -14.24 1.75
C PRO A 74 -14.32 -13.96 2.66
N ALA A 75 -14.37 -14.60 3.83
CA ALA A 75 -15.41 -14.37 4.83
C ALA A 75 -14.94 -13.44 5.96
N HIS A 76 -13.72 -12.90 5.88
CA HIS A 76 -13.20 -12.02 6.92
C HIS A 76 -14.14 -10.84 7.16
N SER A 77 -14.54 -10.63 8.41
CA SER A 77 -15.17 -9.41 8.86
C SER A 77 -14.29 -8.73 9.87
N SER A 78 -14.07 -7.44 9.70
CA SER A 78 -13.34 -6.63 10.67
C SER A 78 -14.09 -6.52 12.00
N GLN A 79 -15.40 -6.83 12.02
CA GLN A 79 -16.33 -6.61 13.14
C GLN A 79 -16.41 -5.16 13.61
N ARG A 80 -15.96 -4.21 12.78
CA ARG A 80 -15.86 -2.80 13.14
C ARG A 80 -16.93 -2.01 12.38
N PRO A 81 -17.80 -1.25 13.07
CA PRO A 81 -18.87 -0.51 12.40
C PRO A 81 -18.36 0.59 11.45
N THR A 82 -17.09 0.98 11.57
CA THR A 82 -16.44 2.02 10.76
C THR A 82 -15.60 1.47 9.60
N THR A 83 -15.54 0.15 9.41
CA THR A 83 -14.87 -0.47 8.27
C THR A 83 -15.88 -1.14 7.38
N ASP A 84 -15.83 -0.83 6.09
CA ASP A 84 -16.54 -1.57 5.07
C ASP A 84 -15.70 -2.80 4.67
N ASP A 85 -16.19 -4.00 4.96
CA ASP A 85 -15.39 -5.22 4.88
C ASP A 85 -14.98 -5.57 3.43
N ALA A 86 -15.82 -5.29 2.42
CA ALA A 86 -15.48 -5.63 1.03
C ALA A 86 -14.39 -4.72 0.44
N PRO A 87 -14.45 -3.38 0.59
CA PRO A 87 -13.31 -2.52 0.28
C PRO A 87 -12.06 -2.86 1.10
N PHE A 88 -12.22 -3.21 2.37
CA PHE A 88 -11.09 -3.57 3.23
C PHE A 88 -10.39 -4.86 2.78
N ARG A 89 -11.13 -5.92 2.39
CA ARG A 89 -10.55 -7.13 1.80
C ARG A 89 -9.79 -6.84 0.51
N THR A 90 -10.33 -5.94 -0.33
CA THR A 90 -9.67 -5.50 -1.57
C THR A 90 -8.35 -4.79 -1.29
N ALA A 91 -8.38 -3.83 -0.37
CA ALA A 91 -7.19 -3.07 -0.01
C ALA A 91 -6.14 -3.96 0.68
N SER A 92 -6.58 -4.93 1.50
CA SER A 92 -5.71 -5.89 2.17
C SER A 92 -5.05 -6.89 1.20
N ILE A 93 -5.78 -7.44 0.21
CA ILE A 93 -5.13 -8.34 -0.75
C ILE A 93 -4.08 -7.62 -1.59
N LEU A 94 -4.34 -6.37 -1.98
CA LEU A 94 -3.38 -5.53 -2.70
C LEU A 94 -2.19 -5.13 -1.80
N HIS A 95 -2.43 -4.90 -0.51
CA HIS A 95 -1.39 -4.68 0.50
C HIS A 95 -0.39 -5.84 0.54
N GLU A 96 -0.88 -7.08 0.58
CA GLU A 96 -0.02 -8.27 0.60
C GLU A 96 0.73 -8.49 -0.72
N ILE A 97 0.13 -8.16 -1.87
CA ILE A 97 0.84 -8.22 -3.16
C ILE A 97 1.94 -7.17 -3.21
N MET A 98 1.68 -5.96 -2.71
CA MET A 98 2.66 -4.87 -2.68
C MET A 98 3.85 -5.20 -1.76
N HIS A 99 3.63 -5.97 -0.68
CA HIS A 99 4.74 -6.50 0.11
C HIS A 99 5.75 -7.28 -0.75
N VAL A 100 5.28 -8.08 -1.71
CA VAL A 100 6.16 -8.82 -2.63
C VAL A 100 6.88 -7.88 -3.58
N SER A 101 6.20 -6.86 -4.14
CA SER A 101 6.83 -5.88 -5.02
C SER A 101 7.97 -5.13 -4.34
N VAL A 102 7.65 -4.59 -3.17
CA VAL A 102 8.58 -3.90 -2.27
C VAL A 102 9.80 -4.78 -1.99
N ASP A 103 9.58 -6.06 -1.67
CA ASP A 103 10.67 -6.95 -1.33
C ASP A 103 11.64 -7.18 -2.50
N LEU A 104 11.13 -7.19 -3.73
CA LEU A 104 11.93 -7.34 -4.95
C LEU A 104 12.72 -6.07 -5.30
N LEU A 105 12.21 -4.88 -4.98
CA LEU A 105 12.77 -3.60 -5.44
C LEU A 105 13.71 -2.95 -4.41
N TYR A 106 13.43 -3.10 -3.11
CA TYR A 106 14.34 -2.56 -2.10
C TYR A 106 15.65 -3.36 -2.03
N ARG A 107 16.75 -2.65 -1.82
CA ARG A 107 18.08 -3.26 -1.71
C ARG A 107 18.19 -4.05 -0.41
N LYS A 108 18.40 -5.36 -0.53
CA LYS A 108 18.69 -6.27 0.59
C LYS A 108 20.20 -6.42 0.81
N PRO A 109 20.66 -6.79 2.01
CA PRO A 109 22.03 -7.27 2.20
C PRO A 109 22.22 -8.64 1.52
N ASP A 110 23.46 -8.98 1.16
CA ASP A 110 23.77 -10.22 0.42
C ASP A 110 23.55 -11.50 1.24
N ASP A 111 23.70 -11.42 2.56
CA ASP A 111 23.45 -12.51 3.51
C ASP A 111 22.82 -11.95 4.81
N PRO A 112 21.51 -11.61 4.80
CA PRO A 112 20.85 -11.08 5.98
C PRO A 112 20.64 -12.16 7.03
N THR A 113 20.91 -11.83 8.29
CA THR A 113 20.15 -12.45 9.38
C THR A 113 18.68 -12.05 9.25
N GLU A 114 17.76 -12.88 9.73
CA GLU A 114 16.32 -12.60 9.69
C GLU A 114 15.97 -11.19 10.22
N ALA A 115 16.57 -10.78 11.33
CA ALA A 115 16.36 -9.46 11.91
C ALA A 115 16.80 -8.29 11.00
N VAL A 116 17.84 -8.47 10.20
CA VAL A 116 18.30 -7.47 9.23
C VAL A 116 17.42 -7.48 7.98
N TYR A 117 17.00 -8.66 7.52
CA TYR A 117 16.07 -8.80 6.40
C TYR A 117 14.79 -7.99 6.66
N TRP A 118 14.14 -8.22 7.81
CA TRP A 118 12.90 -7.52 8.16
C TRP A 118 13.05 -6.00 8.23
N ARG A 119 14.22 -5.49 8.66
CA ARG A 119 14.52 -4.04 8.67
C ARG A 119 14.67 -3.43 7.28
N SER A 120 14.89 -4.25 6.26
CA SER A 120 15.13 -3.84 4.88
C SER A 120 13.95 -4.11 3.95
N VAL A 121 12.76 -4.47 4.45
CA VAL A 121 11.58 -4.71 3.59
C VAL A 121 11.25 -3.47 2.77
N ASN A 122 10.91 -2.34 3.40
CA ASN A 122 10.67 -1.03 2.77
C ASN A 122 11.88 -0.09 2.80
N PHE A 123 13.06 -0.53 3.18
CA PHE A 123 14.22 0.35 3.33
C PHE A 123 15.42 -0.19 2.58
N HIS A 124 16.13 0.69 1.88
CA HIS A 124 17.39 0.29 1.28
C HIS A 124 18.42 0.01 2.36
N HIS A 125 19.01 -1.18 2.30
CA HIS A 125 20.22 -1.49 3.02
C HIS A 125 21.38 -0.61 2.51
N SER A 126 22.26 -0.19 3.42
CA SER A 126 23.45 0.60 3.11
C SER A 126 24.65 0.13 3.94
N THR A 127 25.86 0.58 3.57
CA THR A 127 27.10 0.27 4.29
C THR A 127 27.16 0.85 5.71
N ALA A 128 26.30 1.82 6.03
CA ALA A 128 26.12 2.37 7.38
C ALA A 128 24.66 2.13 7.86
N PRO A 129 24.28 0.86 8.09
CA PRO A 129 22.87 0.45 8.16
C PRO A 129 22.11 1.11 9.30
N ALA A 130 22.70 1.24 10.50
CA ALA A 130 22.02 1.82 11.65
C ALA A 130 21.58 3.28 11.41
N ALA A 131 22.49 4.11 10.91
CA ALA A 131 22.19 5.52 10.64
C ALA A 131 21.24 5.70 9.44
N ALA A 132 21.38 4.86 8.41
CA ALA A 132 20.49 4.89 7.25
C ALA A 132 19.06 4.46 7.60
N PHE A 133 18.90 3.38 8.37
CA PHE A 133 17.57 2.94 8.82
C PHE A 133 16.94 3.98 9.74
N ALA A 134 17.69 4.56 10.68
CA ALA A 134 17.15 5.61 11.56
C ALA A 134 16.59 6.80 10.76
N ARG A 135 17.33 7.30 9.75
CA ARG A 135 16.85 8.41 8.90
C ARG A 135 15.62 8.03 8.07
N GLN A 136 15.60 6.82 7.51
CA GLN A 136 14.46 6.33 6.74
C GLN A 136 13.23 6.21 7.64
N THR A 137 13.35 5.58 8.81
CA THR A 137 12.31 5.47 9.84
C THR A 137 11.76 6.84 10.22
N THR A 138 12.63 7.80 10.58
CA THR A 138 12.18 9.15 10.95
C THR A 138 11.33 9.80 9.86
N THR A 139 11.76 9.67 8.59
CA THR A 139 11.04 10.31 7.48
C THR A 139 9.69 9.65 7.23
N VAL A 140 9.63 8.31 7.20
CA VAL A 140 8.37 7.61 6.93
C VAL A 140 7.38 7.74 8.09
N CYS A 141 7.83 7.73 9.35
CA CYS A 141 6.97 7.99 10.50
C CYS A 141 6.39 9.40 10.46
N ALA A 142 7.22 10.42 10.16
CA ALA A 142 6.73 11.79 10.01
C ALA A 142 5.70 11.91 8.87
N ASN A 143 5.87 11.16 7.78
CA ASN A 143 4.88 11.13 6.71
C ASN A 143 3.56 10.47 7.15
N LEU A 144 3.62 9.36 7.89
CA LEU A 144 2.45 8.70 8.47
C LEU A 144 1.67 9.61 9.41
N GLU A 145 2.36 10.32 10.31
CA GLU A 145 1.75 11.30 11.21
C GLU A 145 1.06 12.45 10.45
N LYS A 146 1.66 12.93 9.36
CA LYS A 146 1.05 13.95 8.49
C LYS A 146 -0.22 13.45 7.79
N ILE A 147 -0.33 12.14 7.49
CA ILE A 147 -1.57 11.57 6.93
C ILE A 147 -2.70 11.72 7.94
N ALA A 148 -2.48 11.42 9.23
CA ALA A 148 -3.51 11.55 10.28
C ALA A 148 -3.98 13.01 10.41
N ALA A 149 -3.04 13.95 10.41
CA ALA A 149 -3.34 15.38 10.46
C ALA A 149 -4.16 15.84 9.24
N ARG A 150 -3.79 15.39 8.04
CA ARG A 150 -4.52 15.72 6.80
C ARG A 150 -5.88 15.06 6.71
N ALA A 151 -6.01 13.82 7.18
CA ALA A 151 -7.31 13.19 7.30
C ALA A 151 -8.22 14.08 8.13
N THR A 152 -7.77 14.46 9.34
CA THR A 152 -8.49 15.35 10.27
C THR A 152 -8.92 16.67 9.64
N ALA A 153 -8.06 17.28 8.82
CA ALA A 153 -8.34 18.55 8.16
C ALA A 153 -9.20 18.45 6.89
N ASP A 154 -9.30 17.29 6.25
CA ASP A 154 -10.06 17.11 5.01
C ASP A 154 -11.57 17.03 5.32
N PRO A 155 -12.39 18.02 4.89
CA PRO A 155 -13.82 18.04 5.18
C PRO A 155 -14.59 16.93 4.43
N LYS A 156 -13.98 16.32 3.41
CA LYS A 156 -14.57 15.17 2.72
C LYS A 156 -14.37 13.87 3.49
N VAL A 157 -13.48 13.82 4.49
CA VAL A 157 -13.23 12.61 5.28
C VAL A 157 -14.18 12.60 6.48
N ASP A 158 -15.13 11.67 6.48
CA ASP A 158 -16.05 11.46 7.60
C ASP A 158 -15.39 10.75 8.80
N ALA A 159 -16.13 10.61 9.90
CA ALA A 159 -15.61 9.99 11.12
C ALA A 159 -15.27 8.49 10.96
N ALA A 160 -16.03 7.76 10.14
CA ALA A 160 -15.79 6.33 9.93
C ALA A 160 -14.51 6.11 9.13
N LEU A 161 -14.33 6.88 8.05
CA LEU A 161 -13.14 6.87 7.23
C LEU A 161 -11.92 7.36 8.01
N ARG A 162 -12.06 8.41 8.82
CA ARG A 162 -10.99 8.87 9.73
C ARG A 162 -10.54 7.76 10.66
N ALA A 163 -11.48 7.07 11.31
CA ALA A 163 -11.17 5.94 12.19
C ALA A 163 -10.55 4.73 11.46
N HIS A 164 -10.85 4.54 10.17
CA HIS A 164 -10.13 3.57 9.33
C HIS A 164 -8.68 4.03 9.10
N VAL A 165 -8.50 5.27 8.63
CA VAL A 165 -7.17 5.86 8.36
C VAL A 165 -6.27 5.79 9.60
N ASP A 166 -6.77 6.22 10.76
CA ASP A 166 -5.99 6.23 12.01
C ASP A 166 -5.48 4.84 12.40
N ARG A 167 -6.30 3.79 12.22
CA ARG A 167 -5.88 2.40 12.48
C ARG A 167 -4.82 1.91 11.51
N ARG A 168 -4.91 2.30 10.23
CA ARG A 168 -3.89 1.91 9.24
C ARG A 168 -2.59 2.66 9.47
N ILE A 169 -2.66 3.89 9.95
CA ILE A 169 -1.48 4.66 10.41
C ILE A 169 -0.85 4.01 11.64
N GLU A 170 -1.63 3.65 12.66
CA GLU A 170 -1.13 2.93 13.84
C GLU A 170 -0.43 1.62 13.44
N TYR A 171 -1.05 0.87 12.53
CA TYR A 171 -0.46 -0.34 11.96
C TYR A 171 0.86 -0.07 11.24
N GLY A 172 0.93 0.98 10.42
CA GLY A 172 2.14 1.41 9.74
C GLY A 172 3.24 1.89 10.69
N LEU A 173 2.89 2.59 11.78
CA LEU A 173 3.82 3.10 12.78
C LEU A 173 4.42 2.00 13.66
N ALA A 174 3.72 0.89 13.85
CA ALA A 174 4.24 -0.25 14.62
C ALA A 174 5.48 -0.89 13.96
N THR A 175 5.46 -1.01 12.63
CA THR A 175 6.55 -1.63 11.84
C THR A 175 6.72 -0.89 10.50
N PRO A 176 7.22 0.35 10.50
CA PRO A 176 7.27 1.22 9.32
C PRO A 176 8.20 0.69 8.22
N ASN A 177 9.28 0.03 8.63
CA ASN A 177 10.20 -0.69 7.75
C ASN A 177 9.54 -1.86 7.00
N VAL A 178 8.33 -2.29 7.38
CA VAL A 178 7.59 -3.36 6.73
C VAL A 178 6.36 -2.81 6.01
N HIS A 179 5.58 -1.92 6.63
CA HIS A 179 4.25 -1.57 6.12
C HIS A 179 4.08 -0.17 5.52
N TYR A 180 5.10 0.72 5.52
CA TYR A 180 4.93 2.07 4.96
C TYR A 180 4.36 2.08 3.53
N ASP A 181 5.04 1.46 2.57
CA ASP A 181 4.61 1.49 1.15
C ASP A 181 3.26 0.77 0.95
N THR A 182 3.04 -0.33 1.67
CA THR A 182 1.81 -1.12 1.57
C THR A 182 0.61 -0.45 2.24
N VAL A 183 0.80 0.31 3.32
CA VAL A 183 -0.24 1.14 3.94
C VAL A 183 -0.63 2.31 3.02
N LEU A 184 0.31 2.91 2.30
CA LEU A 184 -0.02 3.95 1.33
C LEU A 184 -0.94 3.41 0.23
N LEU A 185 -0.63 2.24 -0.34
CA LEU A 185 -1.49 1.59 -1.33
C LEU A 185 -2.87 1.23 -0.76
N ASP A 186 -2.89 0.59 0.40
CA ASP A 186 -4.12 0.19 1.10
C ASP A 186 -5.06 1.39 1.30
N LEU A 187 -4.54 2.50 1.83
CA LEU A 187 -5.30 3.72 2.01
C LEU A 187 -5.79 4.32 0.69
N LEU A 188 -4.96 4.34 -0.36
CA LEU A 188 -5.36 4.83 -1.69
C LEU A 188 -6.51 4.00 -2.26
N VAL A 189 -6.39 2.67 -2.21
CA VAL A 189 -7.41 1.75 -2.71
C VAL A 189 -8.70 1.93 -1.92
N TYR A 190 -8.63 1.91 -0.59
CA TYR A 190 -9.81 2.04 0.25
C TYR A 190 -10.51 3.38 0.02
N LEU A 191 -9.77 4.50 -0.01
CA LEU A 191 -10.33 5.82 -0.31
C LEU A 191 -11.00 5.87 -1.67
N ARG A 192 -10.35 5.34 -2.72
CA ARG A 192 -10.89 5.31 -4.07
C ARG A 192 -12.19 4.50 -4.15
N LEU A 193 -12.25 3.35 -3.50
CA LEU A 193 -13.45 2.50 -3.41
C LEU A 193 -14.58 3.16 -2.60
N LYS A 194 -14.24 4.04 -1.67
CA LYS A 194 -15.21 4.89 -0.95
C LYS A 194 -15.55 6.18 -1.71
N GLY A 195 -15.02 6.39 -2.90
CA GLY A 195 -15.32 7.54 -3.76
C GLY A 195 -14.53 8.81 -3.42
N HIS A 196 -13.47 8.72 -2.61
CA HIS A 196 -12.60 9.85 -2.30
C HIS A 196 -11.46 9.93 -3.33
N THR A 197 -11.43 11.05 -4.05
CA THR A 197 -10.55 11.27 -5.21
C THR A 197 -10.08 12.73 -5.24
N GLY A 198 -9.20 13.07 -6.19
CA GLY A 198 -8.79 14.45 -6.46
C GLY A 198 -7.50 14.91 -5.76
N LYS A 199 -6.85 15.92 -6.35
CA LYS A 199 -5.48 16.35 -5.99
C LYS A 199 -5.37 17.10 -4.65
N ASP A 200 -6.43 17.80 -4.27
CA ASP A 200 -6.49 18.64 -3.06
C ASP A 200 -7.09 17.93 -1.83
N THR A 201 -7.30 16.62 -1.93
CA THR A 201 -7.85 15.79 -0.84
C THR A 201 -6.76 14.93 -0.19
N LEU A 202 -7.12 14.19 0.85
CA LEU A 202 -6.29 13.15 1.43
C LEU A 202 -5.79 12.15 0.36
N PHE A 203 -6.63 11.81 -0.61
CA PHE A 203 -6.27 10.91 -1.71
C PHE A 203 -5.12 11.48 -2.56
N GLY A 204 -5.21 12.76 -2.95
CA GLY A 204 -4.14 13.43 -3.69
C GLY A 204 -2.83 13.53 -2.90
N TYR A 205 -2.91 13.72 -1.58
CA TYR A 205 -1.72 13.69 -0.73
C TYR A 205 -1.07 12.31 -0.65
N LEU A 206 -1.87 11.25 -0.45
CA LEU A 206 -1.38 9.87 -0.43
C LEU A 206 -0.78 9.47 -1.78
N THR A 207 -1.35 9.96 -2.89
CA THR A 207 -0.82 9.72 -4.23
C THR A 207 0.61 10.27 -4.34
N ARG A 208 0.86 11.50 -3.85
CA ARG A 208 2.21 12.08 -3.82
C ARG A 208 3.18 11.27 -2.96
N LEU A 209 2.78 10.88 -1.75
CA LEU A 209 3.61 10.05 -0.89
C LEU A 209 3.92 8.68 -1.51
N SER A 210 2.96 8.10 -2.22
CA SER A 210 3.13 6.83 -2.92
C SER A 210 4.06 6.96 -4.13
N GLN A 211 4.00 8.07 -4.85
CA GLN A 211 4.96 8.40 -5.92
C GLN A 211 6.38 8.57 -5.35
N GLU A 212 6.52 9.34 -4.27
CA GLU A 212 7.80 9.49 -3.54
C GLU A 212 8.31 8.12 -3.05
N ALA A 213 7.41 7.20 -2.67
CA ALA A 213 7.79 5.85 -2.29
C ALA A 213 8.31 5.02 -3.47
N LEU A 214 7.63 5.09 -4.62
CA LEU A 214 8.08 4.45 -5.86
C LEU A 214 9.45 4.98 -6.31
N ASP A 215 9.65 6.30 -6.25
CA ASP A 215 10.93 6.94 -6.60
C ASP A 215 12.06 6.41 -5.70
N ARG A 216 11.82 6.30 -4.39
CA ARG A 216 12.79 5.68 -3.47
C ARG A 216 13.08 4.23 -3.85
N ARG A 217 12.04 3.41 -4.06
CA ARG A 217 12.18 1.99 -4.43
C ARG A 217 13.08 1.79 -5.64
N THR A 218 12.95 2.67 -6.63
CA THR A 218 13.58 2.52 -7.95
C THR A 218 14.91 3.29 -8.09
N ASP A 219 15.15 4.32 -7.28
CA ASP A 219 16.43 5.03 -7.18
C ASP A 219 17.03 4.96 -5.77
N PRO A 220 17.89 3.96 -5.48
CA PRO A 220 18.52 3.80 -4.16
C PRO A 220 19.50 4.92 -3.78
N LYS A 221 19.82 5.86 -4.69
CA LYS A 221 20.60 7.07 -4.36
C LYS A 221 19.70 8.21 -3.88
N GLY A 222 18.41 8.20 -4.26
CA GLY A 222 17.37 9.07 -3.74
C GLY A 222 16.89 8.57 -2.38
N GLY A 223 17.59 8.94 -1.31
CA GLY A 223 17.08 8.72 0.05
C GLY A 223 15.71 9.40 0.26
N PRO A 224 14.95 9.04 1.31
CA PRO A 224 13.67 9.68 1.56
C PRO A 224 13.79 11.19 1.67
N VAL A 225 13.05 11.90 0.82
CA VAL A 225 12.91 13.35 0.86
C VAL A 225 11.71 13.67 1.76
N PRO A 226 11.80 14.62 2.70
CA PRO A 226 10.64 15.07 3.44
C PRO A 226 9.56 15.56 2.47
N ALA A 227 8.31 15.11 2.65
CA ALA A 227 7.20 15.60 1.84
C ALA A 227 7.21 17.13 1.85
N ALA A 228 7.28 17.74 0.67
CA ALA A 228 7.35 19.18 0.51
C ALA A 228 6.16 19.82 1.22
N ALA A 229 6.41 20.88 2.02
CA ALA A 229 5.35 21.67 2.60
C ALA A 229 4.57 22.29 1.43
N ALA A 230 3.34 21.82 1.20
CA ALA A 230 2.42 22.51 0.32
C ALA A 230 2.06 23.83 1.01
N THR A 231 2.61 24.93 0.51
CA THR A 231 2.13 26.29 0.75
C THR A 231 0.73 26.46 0.22
#